data_AF-A0A5C9CHR1-F1
#
_entry.id   AF-A0A5C9CHR1-F1
#
_cell.length_a   1.000
_cell.length_b   1.000
_cell.length_c   1.000
_cell.angle_alpha   90.00
_cell.angle_beta   90.00
_cell.angle_gamma   90.00
#
_symmetry.space_group_name_H-M   'P 1'
#
loop_
_entity.id
_entity.type
_entity.pdbx_description
1 polymer ?
#
loop_
_entity_poly.entity_id
_entity_poly.type
_entity_poly.pdbx_seq_one_letter_code
_entity_poly.pdbx_strand_id
1 'polypeptide(L)'
;MLSLLGPRFPTAQGFSRREMIRIGGLTMSGVALSHLLTRTSSAESSTAKKHGPGFGKAKRCILLYLSGGHPQHDMFDPKPDMPSEIRGEFDTIETSVPSIRFGEHCPLSAKLMNQMALIRSMNHTHNDHGRGSYWMFTGAMYPGSVPDVNSMTRQDMPHLGSVMTKIAPGKGPMFPFIIVPHRMDVAGGRRAGQFAGMLGPKYDPMLTGGNPNDDNFRLEHLPLVPNEDLAVIRRRVGLVDQLNQQVDYLRDGALAQSLKENQSKALDVVGSEAVRRAVDLSIVDAATRERYGRTLFGQSVLLGRRLLQAGTRLVQCNWQRTQGKNGFAWDTHWNNFTA
;
A
#
# COMPACT_ATOMS: atom_id res chain seq x y z
N MET A 1 -10.14 -26.69 -48.45
CA MET A 1 -11.18 -26.32 -49.45
C MET A 1 -12.53 -26.53 -48.78
N LEU A 2 -13.21 -25.45 -48.38
CA LEU A 2 -14.56 -25.54 -47.80
C LEU A 2 -15.58 -25.65 -48.94
N SER A 3 -16.30 -26.77 -49.01
CA SER A 3 -17.41 -26.98 -49.92
C SER A 3 -18.72 -26.78 -49.16
N LEU A 4 -19.51 -25.78 -49.56
CA LEU A 4 -20.88 -25.57 -49.11
C LEU A 4 -21.81 -26.01 -50.24
N LEU A 5 -22.46 -27.15 -50.05
CA LEU A 5 -23.47 -27.70 -50.96
C LEU A 5 -24.80 -26.96 -50.74
N GLY A 6 -25.23 -26.22 -51.77
CA GLY A 6 -26.57 -25.67 -51.91
C GLY A 6 -27.04 -25.78 -53.37
N PRO A 7 -28.35 -25.71 -53.65
CA PRO A 7 -28.89 -25.99 -54.99
C PRO A 7 -28.36 -24.98 -56.03
N ARG A 8 -28.02 -25.49 -57.21
CA ARG A 8 -27.52 -24.71 -58.34
C ARG A 8 -28.69 -23.95 -59.00
N PHE A 9 -28.67 -22.62 -58.93
CA PHE A 9 -29.51 -21.77 -59.78
C PHE A 9 -28.73 -21.38 -61.05
N PRO A 10 -29.37 -21.36 -62.24
CA PRO A 10 -28.69 -21.01 -63.48
C PRO A 10 -28.19 -19.57 -63.43
N THR A 11 -26.90 -19.38 -63.70
CA THR A 11 -26.24 -18.08 -63.73
C THR A 11 -26.63 -17.30 -64.98
N ALA A 12 -27.37 -16.21 -64.81
CA ALA A 12 -27.49 -15.14 -65.80
C ALA A 12 -27.78 -13.76 -65.18
N GLN A 13 -27.41 -13.54 -63.92
CA GLN A 13 -27.45 -12.22 -63.31
C GLN A 13 -26.15 -12.00 -62.55
N GLY A 14 -25.35 -11.04 -63.01
CA GLY A 14 -24.15 -10.58 -62.30
C GLY A 14 -24.50 -10.11 -60.90
N PHE A 15 -23.49 -10.03 -60.03
CA PHE A 15 -23.66 -9.56 -58.65
C PHE A 15 -24.55 -8.32 -58.59
N SER A 16 -25.67 -8.42 -57.87
CA SER A 16 -26.53 -7.27 -57.69
C SER A 16 -25.75 -6.19 -56.92
N ARG A 17 -26.02 -4.91 -57.20
CA ARG A 17 -25.42 -3.77 -56.43
C ARG A 17 -25.52 -3.99 -54.93
N ARG A 18 -26.61 -4.62 -54.46
CA ARG A 18 -26.86 -4.93 -53.05
C ARG A 18 -25.94 -6.03 -52.51
N GLU A 19 -25.60 -7.04 -53.31
CA GLU A 19 -24.63 -8.08 -52.93
C GLU A 19 -23.20 -7.55 -52.92
N MET A 20 -22.81 -6.71 -53.88
CA MET A 20 -21.51 -6.02 -53.84
C MET A 20 -21.40 -5.10 -52.61
N ILE A 21 -22.48 -4.41 -52.22
CA ILE A 21 -22.49 -3.58 -51.00
C ILE A 21 -22.43 -4.46 -49.73
N ARG A 22 -23.06 -5.63 -49.71
CA ARG A 22 -22.97 -6.56 -48.56
C ARG A 22 -21.58 -7.16 -48.42
N ILE A 23 -20.97 -7.62 -49.52
CA ILE A 23 -19.62 -8.17 -49.53
C ILE A 23 -18.59 -7.06 -49.21
N GLY A 24 -18.71 -5.90 -49.85
CA GLY A 24 -17.87 -4.72 -49.59
C GLY A 24 -18.00 -4.20 -48.16
N GLY A 25 -19.22 -4.20 -47.61
CA GLY A 25 -19.51 -3.80 -46.24
C GLY A 25 -18.89 -4.75 -45.21
N LEU A 26 -18.93 -6.07 -45.45
CA LEU A 26 -18.28 -7.06 -44.58
C LEU A 26 -16.75 -6.94 -44.62
N THR A 27 -16.16 -6.67 -45.79
CA THR A 27 -14.71 -6.43 -45.90
C THR A 27 -14.27 -5.11 -45.26
N MET A 28 -15.04 -4.03 -45.43
CA MET A 28 -14.74 -2.75 -44.79
C MET A 28 -14.91 -2.82 -43.27
N SER A 29 -15.90 -3.56 -42.77
CA SER A 29 -16.10 -3.75 -41.33
C SER A 29 -15.00 -4.62 -40.71
N GLY A 30 -14.58 -5.69 -41.41
CA GLY A 30 -13.49 -6.56 -40.95
C GLY A 30 -12.15 -5.84 -40.91
N VAL A 31 -11.83 -5.05 -41.94
CA VAL A 31 -10.58 -4.26 -42.00
C VAL A 31 -10.65 -3.06 -41.05
N ALA A 32 -11.78 -2.36 -40.93
CA ALA A 32 -11.93 -1.24 -40.00
C ALA A 32 -11.93 -1.69 -38.53
N LEU A 33 -12.56 -2.83 -38.21
CA LEU A 33 -12.50 -3.41 -36.86
C LEU A 33 -11.10 -3.93 -36.55
N SER A 34 -10.41 -4.54 -37.53
CA SER A 34 -9.00 -4.89 -37.39
C SER A 34 -8.16 -3.63 -37.17
N HIS A 35 -8.41 -2.54 -37.90
CA HIS A 35 -7.69 -1.27 -37.72
C HIS A 35 -8.01 -0.58 -36.39
N LEU A 36 -9.23 -0.71 -35.87
CA LEU A 36 -9.67 -0.22 -34.55
C LEU A 36 -9.08 -1.05 -33.42
N LEU A 37 -9.08 -2.38 -33.54
CA LEU A 37 -8.43 -3.32 -32.60
C LEU A 37 -6.91 -3.17 -32.65
N THR A 38 -6.33 -2.93 -33.82
CA THR A 38 -4.89 -2.65 -33.96
C THR A 38 -4.54 -1.26 -33.42
N ARG A 39 -5.42 -0.26 -33.56
CA ARG A 39 -5.25 1.07 -32.92
C ARG A 39 -5.48 1.05 -31.41
N THR A 40 -6.31 0.15 -30.88
CA THR A 40 -6.43 -0.05 -29.42
C THR A 40 -5.28 -0.89 -28.86
N SER A 41 -4.71 -1.81 -29.63
CA SER A 41 -3.49 -2.54 -29.23
C SER A 41 -2.19 -1.75 -29.46
N SER A 42 -2.19 -0.75 -30.37
CA SER A 42 -1.06 0.19 -30.55
C SER A 42 -1.22 1.52 -29.81
N ALA A 43 -2.36 1.76 -29.15
CA ALA A 43 -2.51 2.84 -28.15
C ALA A 43 -1.73 2.56 -26.84
N GLU A 44 -1.11 1.39 -26.69
CA GLU A 44 -0.13 1.10 -25.62
C GLU A 44 1.31 1.58 -25.94
N SER A 45 1.54 2.27 -27.06
CA SER A 45 2.84 2.90 -27.36
C SER A 45 2.72 4.42 -27.49
N SER A 46 1.83 5.05 -26.73
CA SER A 46 1.94 6.50 -26.48
C SER A 46 3.21 6.74 -25.67
N THR A 47 4.30 7.10 -26.37
CA THR A 47 5.52 7.71 -25.81
C THR A 47 5.77 7.30 -24.35
N ALA A 48 6.12 6.04 -24.12
CA ALA A 48 6.59 5.63 -22.82
C ALA A 48 7.80 6.54 -22.55
N LYS A 49 7.60 7.59 -21.74
CA LYS A 49 8.67 8.43 -21.22
C LYS A 49 9.74 7.43 -20.80
N LYS A 50 10.96 7.56 -21.34
CA LYS A 50 12.07 6.69 -20.92
C LYS A 50 12.25 6.95 -19.43
N HIS A 51 11.57 6.14 -18.62
CA HIS A 51 11.66 6.25 -17.18
C HIS A 51 13.10 5.91 -16.82
N GLY A 52 13.64 6.59 -15.80
CA GLY A 52 15.01 6.34 -15.35
C GLY A 52 15.25 4.85 -15.05
N PRO A 53 16.52 4.41 -15.09
CA PRO A 53 16.87 3.03 -14.78
C PRO A 53 16.32 2.66 -13.40
N GLY A 54 15.37 1.72 -13.35
CA GLY A 54 14.78 1.24 -12.09
C GLY A 54 13.29 1.50 -11.90
N PHE A 55 12.64 2.31 -12.73
CA PHE A 55 11.19 2.50 -12.65
C PHE A 55 10.44 1.17 -12.79
N GLY A 56 9.46 0.94 -11.91
CA GLY A 56 8.70 -0.32 -11.85
C GLY A 56 9.44 -1.52 -11.22
N LYS A 57 10.70 -1.38 -10.77
CA LYS A 57 11.46 -2.49 -10.16
C LYS A 57 11.26 -2.63 -8.64
N ALA A 58 10.63 -1.66 -7.98
CA ALA A 58 10.42 -1.69 -6.53
C ALA A 58 9.49 -2.84 -6.14
N LYS A 59 9.99 -3.74 -5.28
CA LYS A 59 9.25 -4.94 -4.83
C LYS A 59 8.54 -4.74 -3.50
N ARG A 60 9.16 -3.93 -2.62
CA ARG A 60 8.79 -3.74 -1.22
C ARG A 60 8.98 -2.27 -0.86
N CYS A 61 8.05 -1.70 -0.11
CA CYS A 61 8.10 -0.32 0.35
C CYS A 61 7.77 -0.27 1.85
N ILE A 62 8.52 0.53 2.59
CA ILE A 62 8.17 0.89 3.97
C ILE A 62 7.89 2.39 4.00
N LEU A 63 6.73 2.77 4.52
CA LEU A 63 6.35 4.15 4.78
C LEU A 63 6.55 4.44 6.25
N LEU A 64 7.50 5.32 6.58
CA LEU A 64 7.66 5.84 7.93
C LEU A 64 6.81 7.11 8.04
N TYR A 65 5.65 6.99 8.67
CA TYR A 65 4.75 8.12 8.86
C TYR A 65 4.95 8.71 10.25
N LEU A 66 5.49 9.92 10.29
CA LEU A 66 5.74 10.67 11.51
C LEU A 66 4.59 11.65 11.73
N SER A 67 3.69 11.36 12.68
CA SER A 67 2.54 12.24 12.93
C SER A 67 3.03 13.61 13.41
N GLY A 68 2.61 14.66 12.68
CA GLY A 68 3.09 16.02 12.88
C GLY A 68 4.16 16.44 11.87
N GLY A 69 4.86 15.47 11.28
CA GLY A 69 5.97 15.70 10.38
C GLY A 69 7.25 16.07 11.12
N HIS A 70 8.38 15.84 10.47
CA HIS A 70 9.65 16.33 10.98
C HIS A 70 9.90 17.78 10.55
N PRO A 71 10.58 18.61 11.35
CA PRO A 71 10.96 19.95 10.92
C PRO A 71 11.92 19.87 9.73
N GLN A 72 11.54 20.43 8.57
CA GLN A 72 12.34 20.32 7.35
C GLN A 72 13.66 21.11 7.45
N HIS A 73 13.60 22.31 8.03
CA HIS A 73 14.76 23.19 8.20
C HIS A 73 15.81 22.62 9.16
N ASP A 74 15.39 21.83 10.14
CA ASP A 74 16.32 21.22 11.11
C ASP A 74 16.84 19.84 10.64
N MET A 75 16.39 19.35 9.48
CA MET A 75 16.72 18.01 8.97
C MET A 75 17.15 18.00 7.50
N PHE A 76 16.22 17.80 6.57
CA PHE A 76 16.56 17.45 5.19
C PHE A 76 16.61 18.64 4.23
N ASP A 77 16.22 19.83 4.68
CA ASP A 77 16.24 21.07 3.90
C ASP A 77 16.64 22.29 4.76
N PRO A 78 17.84 22.28 5.35
CA PRO A 78 18.31 23.40 6.14
C PRO A 78 18.50 24.65 5.28
N LYS A 79 18.34 25.81 5.93
CA LYS A 79 18.46 27.14 5.32
C LYS A 79 19.65 27.91 5.89
N PRO A 80 20.90 27.43 5.69
CA PRO A 80 22.07 27.97 6.38
C PRO A 80 22.30 29.47 6.13
N ASP A 81 21.89 29.97 4.96
CA ASP A 81 22.08 31.37 4.56
C ASP A 81 20.96 32.30 5.04
N MET A 82 19.93 31.77 5.71
CA MET A 82 18.84 32.57 6.27
C MET A 82 19.18 33.05 7.69
N PRO A 83 18.59 34.17 8.15
CA PRO A 83 18.70 34.63 9.53
C PRO A 83 18.35 33.52 10.54
N SER A 84 18.95 33.58 11.73
CA SER A 84 18.76 32.62 12.84
C SER A 84 17.28 32.40 13.17
N GLU A 85 16.47 33.43 13.07
CA GLU A 85 15.02 33.43 13.33
C GLU A 85 14.25 32.55 12.33
N ILE A 86 14.80 32.28 11.14
CA ILE A 86 14.19 31.49 10.07
C ILE A 86 14.81 30.10 9.98
N ARG A 87 16.15 30.00 10.10
CA ARG A 87 16.87 28.73 9.91
C ARG A 87 16.86 27.84 11.15
N GLY A 88 16.57 28.38 12.34
CA GLY A 88 16.64 27.66 13.60
C GLY A 88 18.01 27.74 14.29
N GLU A 89 18.11 27.11 15.47
CA GLU A 89 19.32 27.12 16.31
C GLU A 89 20.37 26.11 15.85
N PHE A 90 19.96 25.09 15.09
CA PHE A 90 20.83 23.98 14.71
C PHE A 90 21.75 24.29 13.55
N ASP A 91 22.92 23.65 13.56
CA ASP A 91 23.91 23.74 12.50
C ASP A 91 23.65 22.75 11.36
N THR A 92 24.41 22.92 10.27
CA THR A 92 24.32 22.06 9.08
C THR A 92 25.58 21.24 8.89
N ILE A 93 25.40 20.04 8.32
CA ILE A 93 26.47 19.12 7.95
C ILE A 93 26.42 18.81 6.44
N GLU A 94 27.60 18.61 5.86
CA GLU A 94 27.72 18.10 4.49
C GLU A 94 27.26 16.64 4.41
N THR A 95 26.71 16.26 3.26
CA THR A 95 26.29 14.87 2.99
C THR A 95 27.31 14.14 2.09
N SER A 96 27.07 12.87 1.81
CA SER A 96 27.89 12.11 0.84
C SER A 96 27.74 12.59 -0.61
N VAL A 97 26.82 13.51 -0.89
CA VAL A 97 26.68 14.19 -2.18
C VAL A 97 27.07 15.66 -2.01
N PRO A 98 28.08 16.16 -2.74
CA PRO A 98 28.49 17.56 -2.66
C PRO A 98 27.32 18.54 -2.87
N SER A 99 27.37 19.68 -2.20
CA SER A 99 26.36 20.75 -2.28
C SER A 99 24.98 20.40 -1.70
N ILE A 100 24.79 19.18 -1.17
CA ILE A 100 23.61 18.82 -0.39
C ILE A 100 24.01 18.82 1.09
N ARG A 101 23.28 19.63 1.88
CA ARG A 101 23.41 19.71 3.34
C ARG A 101 22.17 19.19 4.03
N PHE A 102 22.38 18.59 5.20
CA PHE A 102 21.36 18.23 6.19
C PHE A 102 21.65 18.94 7.52
N GLY A 103 20.69 18.95 8.45
CA GLY A 103 20.89 19.38 9.82
C GLY A 103 21.81 18.41 10.59
N GLU A 104 22.52 18.93 11.59
CA GLU A 104 23.53 18.19 12.37
C GLU A 104 23.00 16.93 13.07
N HIS A 105 21.68 16.85 13.33
CA HIS A 105 21.02 15.69 13.92
C HIS A 105 20.75 14.53 12.94
N CYS A 106 21.13 14.68 11.67
CA CYS A 106 20.97 13.65 10.64
C CYS A 106 22.31 13.00 10.17
N PRO A 107 23.31 12.71 11.04
CA PRO A 107 24.65 12.34 10.57
C PRO A 107 24.69 10.99 9.85
N LEU A 108 23.81 10.05 10.24
CA LEU A 108 23.72 8.75 9.58
C LEU A 108 23.01 8.85 8.22
N SER A 109 21.95 9.66 8.13
CA SER A 109 21.25 9.93 6.87
C SER A 109 22.14 10.68 5.89
N ALA A 110 22.92 11.66 6.38
CA ALA A 110 23.86 12.44 5.56
C ALA A 110 24.90 11.55 4.86
N LYS A 111 25.42 10.53 5.56
CA LYS A 111 26.34 9.53 4.97
C LYS A 111 25.68 8.70 3.85
N LEU A 112 24.36 8.51 3.91
CA LEU A 112 23.60 7.70 2.97
C LEU A 112 22.94 8.50 1.82
N MET A 113 23.20 9.81 1.72
CA MET A 113 22.54 10.66 0.71
C MET A 113 22.74 10.16 -0.73
N ASN A 114 23.91 9.59 -1.05
CA ASN A 114 24.18 8.95 -2.34
C ASN A 114 23.28 7.71 -2.67
N GLN A 115 22.49 7.25 -1.71
CA GLN A 115 21.49 6.17 -1.86
C GLN A 115 20.05 6.68 -1.67
N MET A 116 19.86 7.98 -1.49
CA MET A 116 18.56 8.61 -1.23
C MET A 116 18.12 9.46 -2.43
N ALA A 117 16.80 9.53 -2.62
CA ALA A 117 16.19 10.55 -3.45
C ALA A 117 15.58 11.62 -2.54
N LEU A 118 16.10 12.84 -2.61
CA LEU A 118 15.62 13.96 -1.81
C LEU A 118 14.57 14.74 -2.59
N ILE A 119 13.36 14.86 -2.02
CA ILE A 119 12.23 15.58 -2.61
C ILE A 119 11.88 16.76 -1.70
N ARG A 120 12.25 17.98 -2.13
CA ARG A 120 11.93 19.26 -1.43
C ARG A 120 10.79 20.03 -2.08
N SER A 121 10.23 19.53 -3.18
CA SER A 121 9.19 20.21 -3.97
C SER A 121 7.76 19.91 -3.51
N MET A 122 7.57 19.00 -2.56
CA MET A 122 6.25 18.56 -2.11
C MET A 122 5.62 19.62 -1.21
N ASN A 123 4.48 20.15 -1.62
CA ASN A 123 3.72 21.15 -0.89
C ASN A 123 2.21 20.96 -1.12
N HIS A 124 1.39 21.50 -0.23
CA HIS A 124 -0.05 21.56 -0.34
C HIS A 124 -0.58 22.80 0.37
N THR A 125 -1.81 23.21 0.06
CA THR A 125 -2.44 24.41 0.63
C THR A 125 -3.13 24.18 1.98
N HIS A 126 -3.15 22.95 2.48
CA HIS A 126 -3.76 22.62 3.77
C HIS A 126 -2.85 22.97 4.94
N ASN A 127 -3.43 23.57 5.98
CA ASN A 127 -2.75 23.94 7.21
C ASN A 127 -3.20 23.10 8.42
N ASP A 128 -3.77 21.92 8.18
CA ASP A 128 -4.26 20.99 9.21
C ASP A 128 -3.62 19.61 9.04
N HIS A 129 -3.28 18.96 10.15
CA HIS A 129 -2.64 17.64 10.14
C HIS A 129 -3.52 16.58 9.50
N GLY A 130 -4.82 16.55 9.79
CA GLY A 130 -5.73 15.53 9.28
C GLY A 130 -5.82 15.56 7.76
N ARG A 131 -6.12 16.74 7.21
CA ARG A 131 -6.23 16.96 5.76
C ARG A 131 -4.88 16.81 5.04
N GLY A 132 -3.79 17.26 5.65
CA GLY A 132 -2.43 17.03 5.11
C GLY A 132 -2.09 15.53 5.04
N SER A 133 -2.44 14.77 6.08
CA SER A 133 -2.24 13.31 6.10
C SER A 133 -3.05 12.60 5.02
N TYR A 134 -4.31 13.01 4.83
CA TYR A 134 -5.16 12.47 3.76
C TYR A 134 -4.51 12.67 2.39
N TRP A 135 -3.91 13.84 2.14
CA TRP A 135 -3.18 14.12 0.91
C TRP A 135 -1.96 13.20 0.74
N MET A 136 -1.18 13.01 1.80
CA MET A 136 0.00 12.14 1.78
C MET A 136 -0.35 10.68 1.51
N PHE A 137 -1.50 10.23 2.02
CA PHE A 137 -1.94 8.83 1.91
C PHE A 137 -2.66 8.51 0.60
N THR A 138 -3.45 9.45 0.08
CA THR A 138 -4.34 9.23 -1.06
C THR A 138 -3.88 9.94 -2.33
N GLY A 139 -3.02 10.95 -2.21
CA GLY A 139 -2.65 11.86 -3.30
C GLY A 139 -3.74 12.87 -3.68
N ALA A 140 -4.86 12.90 -2.95
CA ALA A 140 -6.01 13.74 -3.24
C ALA A 140 -6.27 14.78 -2.15
N MET A 141 -6.85 15.90 -2.54
CA MET A 141 -7.38 16.89 -1.61
C MET A 141 -8.55 16.32 -0.81
N TYR A 142 -8.54 16.51 0.50
CA TYR A 142 -9.71 16.20 1.32
C TYR A 142 -10.81 17.25 1.07
N PRO A 143 -12.04 16.85 0.71
CA PRO A 143 -13.10 17.81 0.33
C PRO A 143 -13.85 18.41 1.53
N GLY A 144 -13.78 17.79 2.70
CA GLY A 144 -14.51 18.21 3.90
C GLY A 144 -13.76 19.20 4.80
N SER A 145 -14.39 19.53 5.92
CA SER A 145 -13.84 20.42 6.94
C SER A 145 -12.81 19.75 7.85
N VAL A 146 -12.17 20.53 8.73
CA VAL A 146 -11.21 20.02 9.74
C VAL A 146 -11.86 19.02 10.72
N PRO A 147 -13.10 19.21 11.18
CA PRO A 147 -13.80 18.16 11.93
C PRO A 147 -14.02 16.88 11.11
N ASP A 148 -14.46 17.01 9.85
CA ASP A 148 -14.88 15.87 9.02
C ASP A 148 -13.73 14.89 8.76
N VAL A 149 -12.50 15.38 8.59
CA VAL A 149 -11.34 14.52 8.30
C VAL A 149 -10.99 13.56 9.44
N ASN A 150 -11.56 13.77 10.64
CA ASN A 150 -11.43 12.84 11.77
C ASN A 150 -12.51 11.75 11.79
N SER A 151 -13.31 11.66 10.72
CA SER A 151 -14.32 10.62 10.50
C SER A 151 -14.09 9.93 9.15
N MET A 152 -13.35 8.83 9.17
CA MET A 152 -13.12 8.00 7.99
C MET A 152 -14.41 7.39 7.44
N THR A 153 -14.60 7.46 6.13
CA THR A 153 -15.80 6.93 5.45
C THR A 153 -15.45 6.00 4.29
N ARG A 154 -16.47 5.35 3.71
CA ARG A 154 -16.31 4.57 2.47
C ARG A 154 -16.36 5.42 1.21
N GLN A 155 -16.56 6.73 1.34
CA GLN A 155 -16.49 7.71 0.25
C GLN A 155 -15.07 8.28 0.09
N ASP A 156 -14.20 8.03 1.08
CA ASP A 156 -12.80 8.43 1.03
C ASP A 156 -12.08 7.86 -0.20
N MET A 157 -11.12 8.62 -0.71
CA MET A 157 -10.15 8.14 -1.68
C MET A 157 -9.31 7.03 -1.05
N PRO A 158 -8.96 5.99 -1.81
CA PRO A 158 -8.21 4.87 -1.29
C PRO A 158 -6.78 5.29 -0.93
N HIS A 159 -6.30 4.79 0.21
CA HIS A 159 -4.88 4.81 0.54
C HIS A 159 -4.05 4.19 -0.60
N LEU A 160 -2.86 4.73 -0.90
CA LEU A 160 -1.97 4.22 -1.96
C LEU A 160 -1.67 2.71 -1.79
N GLY A 161 -1.57 2.27 -0.54
CA GLY A 161 -1.40 0.87 -0.17
C GLY A 161 -2.59 -0.01 -0.56
N SER A 162 -3.82 0.48 -0.39
CA SER A 162 -5.04 -0.22 -0.81
C SER A 162 -5.20 -0.26 -2.31
N VAL A 163 -4.82 0.83 -3.02
CA VAL A 163 -4.71 0.82 -4.48
C VAL A 163 -3.74 -0.27 -4.93
N MET A 164 -2.56 -0.33 -4.31
CA MET A 164 -1.55 -1.35 -4.59
C MET A 164 -2.06 -2.77 -4.30
N THR A 165 -2.78 -2.99 -3.20
CA THR A 165 -3.45 -4.27 -2.89
C THR A 165 -4.39 -4.71 -4.02
N LYS A 166 -5.11 -3.76 -4.64
CA LYS A 166 -6.05 -4.06 -5.75
C LYS A 166 -5.33 -4.41 -7.04
N ILE A 167 -4.33 -3.62 -7.44
CA ILE A 167 -3.70 -3.75 -8.77
C ILE A 167 -2.51 -4.72 -8.77
N ALA A 168 -1.87 -4.93 -7.63
CA ALA A 168 -0.62 -5.66 -7.53
C ALA A 168 -0.42 -6.33 -6.16
N PRO A 169 -1.32 -7.24 -5.70
CA PRO A 169 -1.27 -7.81 -4.36
C PRO A 169 0.00 -8.65 -4.06
N GLY A 170 0.70 -9.14 -5.07
CA GLY A 170 1.80 -10.11 -4.89
C GLY A 170 1.30 -11.56 -4.94
N LYS A 171 2.23 -12.53 -4.81
CA LYS A 171 1.97 -13.96 -5.03
C LYS A 171 2.09 -14.83 -3.77
N GLY A 172 2.02 -14.24 -2.57
CA GLY A 172 2.25 -14.95 -1.31
C GLY A 172 1.04 -14.91 -0.37
N PRO A 173 1.10 -15.66 0.76
CA PRO A 173 0.03 -15.68 1.75
C PRO A 173 -0.07 -14.36 2.52
N MET A 174 1.01 -13.57 2.59
CA MET A 174 1.04 -12.29 3.32
C MET A 174 -0.01 -11.30 2.82
N PHE A 175 -0.56 -10.51 3.75
CA PHE A 175 -1.32 -9.31 3.40
C PHE A 175 -0.45 -8.35 2.59
N PRO A 176 -0.94 -7.81 1.44
CA PRO A 176 -0.14 -6.95 0.59
C PRO A 176 0.19 -5.60 1.26
N PHE A 177 -0.74 -5.06 2.03
CA PHE A 177 -0.62 -3.80 2.75
C PHE A 177 -0.91 -3.99 4.25
N ILE A 178 0.02 -3.57 5.09
CA ILE A 178 -0.07 -3.66 6.56
C ILE A 178 0.26 -2.30 7.18
N ILE A 179 -0.49 -1.92 8.21
CA ILE A 179 -0.18 -0.77 9.08
C ILE A 179 0.26 -1.29 10.45
N VAL A 180 1.35 -0.72 10.97
CA VAL A 180 1.99 -1.11 12.24
C VAL A 180 2.14 0.11 13.17
N PRO A 181 1.82 -0.01 14.48
CA PRO A 181 0.99 -1.08 15.07
C PRO A 181 -0.50 -0.85 14.77
N HIS A 182 -0.90 0.42 14.75
CA HIS A 182 -2.27 0.87 14.61
C HIS A 182 -2.35 1.99 13.58
N ARG A 183 -3.55 2.20 13.06
CA ARG A 183 -3.91 3.44 12.35
C ARG A 183 -3.72 4.65 13.25
N MET A 184 -3.63 5.83 12.65
CA MET A 184 -3.67 7.11 13.34
C MET A 184 -5.09 7.38 13.87
N ASP A 185 -5.20 7.51 15.19
CA ASP A 185 -6.41 7.98 15.88
C ASP A 185 -6.10 9.32 16.57
N VAL A 186 -7.03 10.29 16.53
CA VAL A 186 -6.89 11.59 17.21
C VAL A 186 -8.17 11.91 17.95
N ALA A 187 -8.05 12.17 19.26
CA ALA A 187 -9.17 12.58 20.12
C ALA A 187 -10.43 11.70 20.00
N GLY A 188 -10.25 10.39 19.76
CA GLY A 188 -11.34 9.42 19.58
C GLY A 188 -11.89 9.30 18.14
N GLY A 189 -11.50 10.19 17.22
CA GLY A 189 -11.84 10.11 15.80
C GLY A 189 -10.86 9.26 14.99
N ARG A 190 -11.37 8.63 13.92
CA ARG A 190 -10.60 7.84 12.95
C ARG A 190 -10.22 8.73 11.78
N ARG A 191 -8.93 9.08 11.63
CA ARG A 191 -8.49 9.94 10.51
C ARG A 191 -8.78 9.28 9.16
N ALA A 192 -9.35 10.07 8.25
CA ALA A 192 -9.68 9.68 6.88
C ALA A 192 -8.44 9.31 6.05
N GLY A 193 -8.67 8.56 4.96
CA GLY A 193 -7.63 8.27 3.94
C GLY A 193 -6.63 7.18 4.29
N GLN A 194 -6.77 6.52 5.45
CA GLN A 194 -5.87 5.45 5.90
C GLN A 194 -6.23 4.06 5.35
N PHE A 195 -7.45 3.91 4.82
CA PHE A 195 -8.04 2.62 4.42
C PHE A 195 -8.39 2.63 2.93
N ALA A 196 -9.08 1.58 2.46
CA ALA A 196 -9.43 1.43 1.05
C ALA A 196 -10.55 2.36 0.57
N GLY A 197 -11.26 3.02 1.50
CA GLY A 197 -12.34 3.95 1.17
C GLY A 197 -13.32 3.34 0.16
N MET A 198 -13.49 4.01 -0.98
CA MET A 198 -14.37 3.61 -2.07
C MET A 198 -14.02 2.29 -2.78
N LEU A 199 -12.81 1.74 -2.59
CA LEU A 199 -12.47 0.41 -3.10
C LEU A 199 -13.14 -0.72 -2.29
N GLY A 200 -13.64 -0.42 -1.10
CA GLY A 200 -14.33 -1.37 -0.23
C GLY A 200 -13.40 -2.20 0.66
N PRO A 201 -13.99 -2.90 1.65
CA PRO A 201 -13.26 -3.53 2.75
C PRO A 201 -12.27 -4.63 2.32
N LYS A 202 -12.48 -5.24 1.14
CA LYS A 202 -11.59 -6.27 0.60
C LYS A 202 -10.14 -5.80 0.44
N TYR A 203 -9.90 -4.50 0.30
CA TYR A 203 -8.58 -3.91 0.10
C TYR A 203 -8.08 -3.09 1.31
N ASP A 204 -8.77 -3.17 2.44
CA ASP A 204 -8.34 -2.50 3.66
C ASP A 204 -6.97 -3.04 4.14
N PRO A 205 -6.14 -2.20 4.78
CA PRO A 205 -4.91 -2.67 5.41
C PRO A 205 -5.21 -3.66 6.54
N MET A 206 -4.32 -4.63 6.73
CA MET A 206 -4.26 -5.35 8.00
C MET A 206 -3.59 -4.45 9.04
N LEU A 207 -4.19 -4.34 10.23
CA LEU A 207 -3.55 -3.73 11.39
C LEU A 207 -2.90 -4.84 12.22
N THR A 208 -1.65 -4.66 12.65
CA THR A 208 -1.01 -5.67 13.51
C THR A 208 -1.58 -5.64 14.93
N GLY A 209 -1.96 -4.47 15.41
CA GLY A 209 -2.31 -4.25 16.80
C GLY A 209 -1.10 -4.40 17.73
N GLY A 210 -1.37 -4.37 19.04
CA GLY A 210 -0.39 -4.62 20.10
C GLY A 210 0.85 -3.72 20.11
N ASN A 211 1.79 -4.06 21.00
CA ASN A 211 3.08 -3.38 21.11
C ASN A 211 4.23 -4.33 20.71
N PRO A 212 4.85 -4.17 19.54
CA PRO A 212 6.00 -4.97 19.11
C PRO A 212 7.23 -4.92 20.03
N ASN A 213 7.27 -3.97 20.99
CA ASN A 213 8.32 -3.93 21.99
C ASN A 213 8.16 -4.99 23.08
N ASP A 214 6.95 -5.50 23.29
CA ASP A 214 6.67 -6.51 24.29
C ASP A 214 7.33 -7.85 23.92
N ASP A 215 7.86 -8.56 24.90
CA ASP A 215 8.60 -9.82 24.66
C ASP A 215 7.67 -10.94 24.16
N ASN A 216 6.38 -10.88 24.53
CA ASN A 216 5.34 -11.80 24.11
C ASN A 216 4.43 -11.23 23.02
N PHE A 217 4.91 -10.27 22.21
CA PHE A 217 4.11 -9.66 21.15
C PHE A 217 3.46 -10.70 20.22
N ARG A 218 2.15 -10.57 20.00
CA ARG A 218 1.35 -11.32 19.03
C ARG A 218 0.43 -10.37 18.28
N LEU A 219 -0.02 -10.77 17.09
CA LEU A 219 -1.01 -10.01 16.34
C LEU A 219 -2.35 -10.03 17.10
N GLU A 220 -2.96 -8.86 17.28
CA GLU A 220 -4.17 -8.69 18.11
C GLU A 220 -5.42 -9.33 17.50
N HIS A 221 -5.50 -9.37 16.16
CA HIS A 221 -6.67 -9.88 15.41
C HIS A 221 -6.37 -11.12 14.57
N LEU A 222 -5.17 -11.67 14.70
CA LEU A 222 -4.76 -12.94 14.10
C LEU A 222 -4.28 -13.83 15.24
N PRO A 223 -5.19 -14.56 15.90
CA PRO A 223 -4.78 -15.64 16.77
C PRO A 223 -4.06 -16.65 15.87
N LEU A 224 -2.73 -16.57 15.83
CA LEU A 224 -1.92 -17.66 15.32
C LEU A 224 -2.26 -18.83 16.23
N VAL A 225 -2.99 -19.80 15.70
CA VAL A 225 -3.44 -20.98 16.43
C VAL A 225 -2.20 -21.54 17.16
N PRO A 226 -2.28 -21.85 18.47
CA PRO A 226 -1.16 -22.49 19.19
C PRO A 226 -0.66 -23.65 18.36
N ASN A 227 0.65 -23.95 18.39
CA ASN A 227 1.42 -24.96 17.62
C ASN A 227 0.70 -26.30 17.32
N GLU A 228 -0.44 -26.23 16.66
CA GLU A 228 -1.17 -27.35 16.11
C GLU A 228 -0.58 -27.55 14.73
N ASP A 229 -0.34 -28.81 14.41
CA ASP A 229 0.12 -29.19 13.10
C ASP A 229 -0.82 -28.60 12.04
N LEU A 230 -0.22 -27.97 11.03
CA LEU A 230 -0.91 -27.51 9.83
C LEU A 230 -1.86 -28.56 9.25
N ALA A 231 -1.49 -29.84 9.35
CA ALA A 231 -2.32 -30.96 8.95
C ALA A 231 -3.64 -31.04 9.73
N VAL A 232 -3.63 -30.74 11.04
CA VAL A 232 -4.83 -30.74 11.90
C VAL A 232 -5.76 -29.59 11.51
N ILE A 233 -5.21 -28.40 11.30
CA ILE A 233 -6.00 -27.23 10.85
C ILE A 233 -6.62 -27.51 9.48
N ARG A 234 -5.83 -27.97 8.51
CA ARG A 234 -6.32 -28.33 7.16
C ARG A 234 -7.38 -29.42 7.21
N ARG A 235 -7.23 -30.42 8.07
CA ARG A 235 -8.22 -31.49 8.25
C ARG A 235 -9.54 -30.94 8.80
N ARG A 236 -9.50 -30.07 9.82
CA ARG A 236 -10.70 -29.43 10.39
C ARG A 236 -11.42 -28.57 9.35
N VAL A 237 -10.67 -27.80 8.55
CA VAL A 237 -11.22 -27.02 7.44
C VAL A 237 -11.85 -27.92 6.39
N GLY A 238 -11.17 -29.01 6.00
CA GLY A 238 -11.71 -29.98 5.06
C GLY A 238 -13.02 -30.61 5.52
N LEU A 239 -13.16 -30.88 6.82
CA LEU A 239 -14.42 -31.35 7.42
C LEU A 239 -15.53 -30.28 7.34
N VAL A 240 -15.20 -29.02 7.62
CA VAL A 240 -16.15 -27.90 7.48
C VAL A 240 -16.57 -27.72 6.02
N ASP A 241 -15.65 -27.85 5.08
CA ASP A 241 -15.94 -27.80 3.65
C ASP A 241 -16.85 -28.96 3.20
N GLN A 242 -16.60 -30.17 3.68
CA GLN A 242 -17.46 -31.34 3.43
C GLN A 242 -18.87 -31.14 3.98
N LEU A 243 -19.00 -30.61 5.21
CA LEU A 243 -20.30 -30.31 5.80
C LEU A 243 -21.02 -29.21 5.01
N ASN A 244 -20.28 -28.18 4.59
CA ASN A 244 -20.84 -27.07 3.82
C ASN A 244 -21.23 -27.46 2.39
N GLN A 245 -20.55 -28.42 1.76
CA GLN A 245 -20.94 -29.00 0.46
C GLN A 245 -22.31 -29.68 0.51
N GLN A 246 -22.75 -30.13 1.69
CA GLN A 246 -24.10 -30.69 1.85
C GLN A 246 -25.20 -29.60 1.90
N VAL A 247 -24.83 -28.32 1.94
CA VAL A 247 -25.74 -27.16 2.00
C VAL A 247 -25.68 -26.33 0.70
N ASP A 248 -25.32 -26.98 -0.41
CA ASP A 248 -25.02 -26.34 -1.71
C ASP A 248 -26.16 -25.46 -2.27
N TYR A 249 -27.42 -25.65 -1.86
CA TYR A 249 -28.55 -24.87 -2.37
C TYR A 249 -28.56 -23.38 -1.95
N LEU A 250 -27.72 -22.98 -0.98
CA LEU A 250 -27.64 -21.59 -0.49
C LEU A 250 -26.44 -20.79 -1.05
N ARG A 251 -25.62 -21.38 -1.94
CA ARG A 251 -24.23 -20.92 -2.17
C ARG A 251 -23.91 -20.26 -3.53
N ASP A 252 -24.83 -20.17 -4.48
CA ASP A 252 -24.53 -19.59 -5.82
C ASP A 252 -24.40 -18.05 -5.86
N GLY A 253 -24.39 -17.38 -4.71
CA GLY A 253 -24.21 -15.93 -4.62
C GLY A 253 -22.75 -15.50 -4.58
N ALA A 254 -22.43 -14.36 -5.22
CA ALA A 254 -21.10 -13.72 -5.16
C ALA A 254 -20.57 -13.50 -3.73
N LEU A 255 -21.47 -13.32 -2.74
CA LEU A 255 -21.13 -13.21 -1.32
C LEU A 255 -20.54 -14.52 -0.75
N ALA A 256 -21.12 -15.67 -1.08
CA ALA A 256 -20.64 -16.96 -0.59
C ALA A 256 -19.26 -17.30 -1.16
N GLN A 257 -19.05 -17.03 -2.44
CA GLN A 257 -17.74 -17.17 -3.08
C GLN A 257 -16.68 -16.26 -2.43
N SER A 258 -17.02 -14.99 -2.17
CA SER A 258 -16.12 -14.06 -1.48
C SER A 258 -15.79 -14.51 -0.05
N LEU A 259 -16.74 -15.09 0.69
CA LEU A 259 -16.49 -15.61 2.04
C LEU A 259 -15.54 -16.81 2.01
N LYS A 260 -15.72 -17.72 1.05
CA LYS A 260 -14.84 -18.89 0.86
C LYS A 260 -13.41 -18.48 0.52
N GLU A 261 -13.24 -17.53 -0.41
CA GLU A 261 -11.92 -16.99 -0.77
C GLU A 261 -11.23 -16.34 0.44
N ASN A 262 -11.97 -15.57 1.23
CA ASN A 262 -11.43 -14.93 2.44
C ASN A 262 -11.03 -15.96 3.51
N GLN A 263 -11.82 -17.03 3.69
CA GLN A 263 -11.51 -18.12 4.63
C GLN A 263 -10.26 -18.88 4.21
N SER A 264 -10.16 -19.30 2.94
CA SER A 264 -8.96 -19.99 2.43
C SER A 264 -7.70 -19.15 2.64
N LYS A 265 -7.78 -17.85 2.34
CA LYS A 265 -6.64 -16.94 2.50
C LYS A 265 -6.26 -16.73 3.97
N ALA A 266 -7.23 -16.62 4.87
CA ALA A 266 -6.96 -16.53 6.31
C ALA A 266 -6.23 -17.77 6.83
N LEU A 267 -6.60 -18.96 6.35
CA LEU A 267 -5.95 -20.22 6.72
C LEU A 267 -4.52 -20.30 6.18
N ASP A 268 -4.29 -19.84 4.94
CA ASP A 268 -2.94 -19.76 4.38
C ASP A 268 -2.04 -18.82 5.20
N VAL A 269 -2.58 -17.69 5.68
CA VAL A 269 -1.86 -16.77 6.56
C VAL A 269 -1.54 -17.43 7.90
N VAL A 270 -2.55 -17.93 8.60
CA VAL A 270 -2.43 -18.50 9.95
C VAL A 270 -1.53 -19.74 9.94
N GLY A 271 -1.60 -20.52 8.87
CA GLY A 271 -0.80 -21.70 8.69
C GLY A 271 0.62 -21.45 8.19
N SER A 272 0.90 -20.27 7.63
CA SER A 272 2.21 -19.98 7.05
C SER A 272 3.29 -19.83 8.12
N GLU A 273 4.28 -20.71 8.09
CA GLU A 273 5.49 -20.58 8.92
C GLU A 273 6.20 -19.25 8.65
N ALA A 274 6.20 -18.77 7.40
CA ALA A 274 6.79 -17.47 7.05
C ALA A 274 6.08 -16.30 7.75
N VAL A 275 4.75 -16.34 7.87
CA VAL A 275 3.97 -15.33 8.62
C VAL A 275 4.31 -15.41 10.11
N ARG A 276 4.27 -16.61 10.69
CA ARG A 276 4.57 -16.83 12.12
C ARG A 276 5.96 -16.33 12.48
N ARG A 277 6.96 -16.71 11.70
CA ARG A 277 8.35 -16.28 11.88
C ARG A 277 8.50 -14.77 11.71
N ALA A 278 7.75 -14.13 10.79
CA ALA A 278 7.83 -12.70 10.57
C ALA A 278 7.40 -11.88 11.80
N VAL A 279 6.34 -12.32 12.48
CA VAL A 279 5.76 -11.59 13.63
C VAL A 279 6.38 -11.97 14.97
N ASP A 280 7.07 -13.11 15.04
CA ASP A 280 7.84 -13.49 16.21
C ASP A 280 9.13 -12.65 16.32
N LEU A 281 9.13 -11.69 17.24
CA LEU A 281 10.29 -10.86 17.55
C LEU A 281 11.19 -11.45 18.63
N SER A 282 10.76 -12.51 19.33
CA SER A 282 11.58 -13.18 20.34
C SER A 282 12.79 -13.89 19.73
N ILE A 283 12.70 -14.28 18.46
CA ILE A 283 13.78 -14.91 17.70
C ILE A 283 14.77 -13.91 17.08
N VAL A 284 14.60 -12.60 17.32
CA VAL A 284 15.55 -11.58 16.87
C VAL A 284 16.59 -11.34 17.95
N ASP A 285 17.86 -11.30 17.54
CA ASP A 285 18.95 -11.02 18.47
C ASP A 285 18.78 -9.65 19.14
N ALA A 286 19.18 -9.57 20.42
CA ALA A 286 19.01 -8.38 21.24
C ALA A 286 19.69 -7.15 20.62
N ALA A 287 20.90 -7.30 20.07
CA ALA A 287 21.64 -6.20 19.45
C ALA A 287 20.89 -5.56 18.27
N THR A 288 20.23 -6.38 17.44
CA THR A 288 19.35 -5.86 16.38
C THR A 288 18.16 -5.12 16.95
N ARG A 289 17.51 -5.64 18.00
CA ARG A 289 16.38 -4.94 18.64
C ARG A 289 16.81 -3.59 19.22
N GLU A 290 17.96 -3.53 19.88
CA GLU A 290 18.53 -2.29 20.43
C GLU A 290 18.88 -1.27 19.34
N ARG A 291 19.43 -1.71 18.20
CA ARG A 291 19.76 -0.82 17.08
C ARG A 291 18.53 -0.11 16.49
N TYR A 292 17.37 -0.77 16.49
CA TYR A 292 16.11 -0.12 16.11
C TYR A 292 15.51 0.74 17.23
N GLY A 293 16.02 0.60 18.46
CA GLY A 293 15.50 1.21 19.68
C GLY A 293 14.38 0.39 20.31
N ARG A 294 14.44 0.18 21.63
CA ARG A 294 13.38 -0.48 22.42
C ARG A 294 12.19 0.44 22.69
N THR A 295 11.61 0.94 21.62
CA THR A 295 10.43 1.82 21.61
C THR A 295 9.34 1.20 20.74
N LEU A 296 8.09 1.64 20.92
CA LEU A 296 6.97 1.17 20.09
C LEU A 296 7.26 1.40 18.60
N PHE A 297 7.72 2.60 18.24
CA PHE A 297 8.04 2.93 16.85
C PHE A 297 9.24 2.12 16.33
N GLY A 298 10.35 2.07 17.08
CA GLY A 298 11.56 1.35 16.66
C GLY A 298 11.28 -0.13 16.36
N GLN A 299 10.56 -0.79 17.27
CA GLN A 299 10.18 -2.19 17.09
C GLN A 299 9.08 -2.38 16.03
N SER A 300 8.23 -1.38 15.79
CA SER A 300 7.28 -1.38 14.67
C SER A 300 7.99 -1.35 13.32
N VAL A 301 9.08 -0.58 13.18
CA VAL A 301 9.91 -0.56 11.96
C VAL A 301 10.64 -1.89 11.77
N LEU A 302 11.15 -2.49 12.85
CA LEU A 302 11.76 -3.83 12.82
C LEU A 302 10.73 -4.89 12.36
N LEU A 303 9.54 -4.89 12.95
CA LEU A 303 8.44 -5.76 12.54
C LEU A 303 8.09 -5.53 11.06
N GLY A 304 7.97 -4.27 10.64
CA GLY A 304 7.68 -3.91 9.26
C GLY A 304 8.70 -4.45 8.27
N ARG A 305 10.00 -4.38 8.59
CA ARG A 305 11.05 -5.01 7.78
C ARG A 305 10.83 -6.52 7.63
N ARG A 306 10.49 -7.22 8.72
CA ARG A 306 10.26 -8.67 8.69
C ARG A 306 9.02 -9.05 7.88
N LEU A 307 7.94 -8.29 8.02
CA LEU A 307 6.71 -8.46 7.23
C LEU A 307 6.99 -8.29 5.72
N LEU A 308 7.78 -7.28 5.35
CA LEU A 308 8.21 -7.08 3.96
C LEU A 308 9.04 -8.27 3.45
N GLN A 309 9.95 -8.80 4.27
CA GLN A 309 10.74 -9.99 3.92
C GLN A 309 9.87 -11.23 3.70
N ALA A 310 8.82 -11.40 4.51
CA ALA A 310 7.87 -12.51 4.40
C ALA A 310 6.92 -12.41 3.21
N GLY A 311 6.81 -11.24 2.55
CA GLY A 311 6.07 -11.09 1.30
C GLY A 311 5.06 -9.95 1.25
N THR A 312 4.88 -9.19 2.34
CA THR A 312 4.12 -7.94 2.29
C THR A 312 4.79 -6.96 1.33
N ARG A 313 4.01 -6.18 0.59
CA ARG A 313 4.51 -5.26 -0.43
C ARG A 313 4.66 -3.84 0.08
N LEU A 314 3.73 -3.39 0.93
CA LEU A 314 3.80 -2.10 1.60
C LEU A 314 3.56 -2.29 3.10
N VAL A 315 4.45 -1.77 3.91
CA VAL A 315 4.21 -1.60 5.35
C VAL A 315 4.24 -0.12 5.67
N GLN A 316 3.27 0.36 6.42
CA GLN A 316 3.30 1.70 7.00
C GLN A 316 3.50 1.60 8.51
N CYS A 317 4.52 2.29 9.02
CA CYS A 317 4.82 2.39 10.44
C CYS A 317 4.45 3.79 10.92
N ASN A 318 3.52 3.88 11.87
CA ASN A 318 3.01 5.13 12.38
C ASN A 318 3.71 5.52 13.70
N TRP A 319 4.37 6.68 13.72
CA TRP A 319 4.75 7.35 14.96
C TRP A 319 3.59 8.26 15.38
N GLN A 320 2.91 7.91 16.45
CA GLN A 320 1.81 8.70 17.01
C GLN A 320 2.33 9.69 18.06
N ARG A 321 1.62 10.81 18.26
CA ARG A 321 2.02 11.83 19.26
C ARG A 321 2.16 11.26 20.68
N THR A 322 1.33 10.28 21.03
CA THR A 322 1.38 9.56 22.32
C THR A 322 2.63 8.73 22.53
N GLN A 323 3.41 8.47 21.47
CA GLN A 323 4.67 7.72 21.54
C GLN A 323 5.89 8.62 21.84
N GLY A 324 5.66 9.93 21.98
CA GLY A 324 6.66 10.89 22.41
C GLY A 324 6.99 10.81 23.90
N LYS A 325 8.15 11.30 24.31
CA LYS A 325 8.53 11.40 25.73
C LYS A 325 7.87 12.63 26.32
N ASN A 326 7.17 12.52 27.47
CA ASN A 326 6.47 13.64 28.11
C ASN A 326 5.46 14.38 27.19
N GLY A 327 4.91 13.70 26.17
CA GLY A 327 4.04 14.31 25.17
C GLY A 327 4.77 14.98 24.00
N PHE A 328 6.10 14.99 24.01
CA PHE A 328 6.96 15.46 22.93
C PHE A 328 7.20 14.36 21.90
N ALA A 329 6.45 14.40 20.80
CA ALA A 329 6.69 13.59 19.61
C ALA A 329 7.42 14.42 18.55
N TRP A 330 7.41 13.98 17.28
CA TRP A 330 7.98 14.76 16.17
C TRP A 330 7.38 16.17 16.03
N ASP A 331 6.15 16.34 16.50
CA ASP A 331 5.49 17.64 16.60
C ASP A 331 5.12 17.91 18.07
N THR A 332 5.94 18.76 18.66
CA THR A 332 5.92 19.14 20.08
C THR A 332 5.02 20.35 20.36
N HIS A 333 4.66 21.16 19.34
CA HIS A 333 3.95 22.45 19.42
C HIS A 333 4.59 23.54 20.31
N TRP A 334 5.54 23.20 21.18
CA TRP A 334 6.23 24.08 22.12
C TRP A 334 7.56 23.43 22.56
N ASN A 335 8.50 24.23 23.06
CA ASN A 335 9.82 23.79 23.55
C ASN A 335 10.63 22.93 22.56
N ASN A 336 10.52 23.19 21.26
CA ASN A 336 11.11 22.35 20.20
C ASN A 336 12.63 22.16 20.31
N PHE A 337 13.35 23.07 20.99
CA PHE A 337 14.81 23.05 21.13
C PHE A 337 15.29 22.54 22.50
N THR A 338 14.40 22.41 23.48
CA THR A 338 14.74 22.03 24.88
C THR A 338 14.02 20.78 25.37
N ALA A 339 13.14 20.20 24.54
CA ALA A 339 12.28 19.05 24.83
C ALA A 339 12.99 17.69 24.82
#